data_AF-A0A354J1H6-F1
#
_entry.id   AF-A0A354J1H6-F1
#
_cell.length_a   1.000
_cell.length_b   1.000
_cell.length_c   1.000
_cell.angle_alpha   90.00
_cell.angle_beta   90.00
_cell.angle_gamma   90.00
#
_symmetry.space_group_name_H-M   'P 1'
#
loop_
_entity.id
_entity.type
_entity.pdbx_description
1 polymer ?
#
loop_
_entity_poly.entity_id
_entity_poly.type
_entity_poly.pdbx_seq_one_letter_code
_entity_poly.pdbx_strand_id
1 'polypeptide(L)'
;MRINECELVPQITIQGENNLAFYKGKKADVVYLDIKNRDHGQTFDDAALVWDYLFSGVRREPDGTIVCTEPVKARKGDAFAFAVTTGSSKVWFKNSIQEMSGETIHWKKMKYHGLEGGQKIRGEYHMVPLSFLVKAFGAEMEYSPAALIAKVKLSDGRALQFARGSIGCIIDNSLTQMYCEALHRNDELYISVEWFSEYVCNLHVSVCEEVVYVTDHSNKLSANMADLIKDLLTDNIVPDNYEDML
;
A
#
# COMPACT_ATOMS: atom_id res chain seq x y z
N MET A 1 -11.88 -0.80 -19.36
CA MET A 1 -12.70 -1.06 -18.16
C MET A 1 -14.20 -1.11 -18.47
N ARG A 2 -14.81 -0.02 -18.96
CA ARG A 2 -16.25 0.06 -19.31
C ARG A 2 -16.74 -1.06 -20.23
N ILE A 3 -16.08 -1.26 -21.38
CA ILE A 3 -16.46 -2.26 -22.40
C ILE A 3 -16.59 -3.67 -21.80
N ASN A 4 -15.67 -4.02 -20.88
CA ASN A 4 -15.58 -5.33 -20.26
C ASN A 4 -16.45 -5.46 -18.99
N GLU A 5 -17.11 -4.38 -18.59
CA GLU A 5 -17.91 -4.28 -17.35
C GLU A 5 -17.10 -4.71 -16.12
N CYS A 6 -15.89 -4.17 -16.02
CA CYS A 6 -15.00 -4.44 -14.89
C CYS A 6 -15.42 -3.69 -13.62
N GLU A 7 -15.20 -4.31 -12.47
CA GLU A 7 -15.16 -3.64 -11.17
C GLU A 7 -14.12 -2.52 -11.18
N LEU A 8 -14.40 -1.45 -10.42
CA LEU A 8 -13.53 -0.27 -10.37
C LEU A 8 -12.30 -0.46 -9.47
N VAL A 9 -12.42 -1.32 -8.46
CA VAL A 9 -11.33 -1.58 -7.49
C VAL A 9 -10.64 -2.89 -7.86
N PRO A 10 -9.35 -2.88 -8.22
CA PRO A 10 -8.62 -4.10 -8.54
C PRO A 10 -8.11 -4.82 -7.30
N GLN A 11 -7.75 -6.09 -7.49
CA GLN A 11 -6.79 -6.76 -6.62
C GLN A 11 -5.37 -6.48 -7.10
N ILE A 12 -4.45 -6.11 -6.21
CA ILE A 12 -3.11 -5.64 -6.56
C ILE A 12 -2.07 -6.58 -5.98
N THR A 13 -1.03 -6.88 -6.75
CA THR A 13 0.19 -7.56 -6.29
C THR A 13 1.42 -6.90 -6.92
N ILE A 14 2.50 -6.77 -6.15
CA ILE A 14 3.76 -6.21 -6.64
C ILE A 14 4.90 -7.20 -6.34
N GLN A 15 5.23 -8.03 -7.33
CA GLN A 15 6.24 -9.07 -7.22
C GLN A 15 7.57 -8.60 -7.82
N GLY A 16 8.52 -8.21 -6.97
CA GLY A 16 9.74 -7.58 -7.44
C GLY A 16 9.41 -6.29 -8.20
N GLU A 17 9.73 -6.24 -9.49
CA GLU A 17 9.44 -5.08 -10.36
C GLU A 17 8.09 -5.19 -11.10
N ASN A 18 7.42 -6.34 -11.04
CA ASN A 18 6.14 -6.57 -11.72
C ASN A 18 4.98 -6.05 -10.86
N ASN A 19 4.34 -4.98 -11.31
CA ASN A 19 3.20 -4.33 -10.66
C ASN A 19 1.93 -4.74 -11.41
N LEU A 20 1.07 -5.53 -10.78
CA LEU A 20 -0.12 -6.12 -11.39
C LEU A 20 -1.39 -5.62 -10.69
N ALA A 21 -2.37 -5.18 -11.47
CA ALA A 21 -3.73 -4.92 -11.01
C ALA A 21 -4.72 -5.79 -11.79
N PHE A 22 -5.42 -6.66 -11.07
CA PHE A 22 -6.42 -7.57 -11.60
C PHE A 22 -7.81 -7.01 -11.41
N TYR A 23 -8.46 -6.66 -12.52
CA TYR A 23 -9.83 -6.20 -12.55
C TYR A 23 -10.75 -7.32 -13.02
N LYS A 24 -11.77 -7.63 -12.21
CA LYS A 24 -12.78 -8.62 -12.56
C LYS A 24 -13.88 -7.98 -13.37
N GLY A 25 -14.24 -8.59 -14.50
CA GLY A 25 -15.29 -8.08 -15.38
C GLY A 25 -16.34 -9.10 -15.73
N LYS A 26 -17.58 -8.63 -15.93
CA LYS A 26 -18.70 -9.51 -16.30
C LYS A 26 -18.52 -10.11 -17.69
N LYS A 27 -17.84 -9.40 -18.60
CA LYS A 27 -17.56 -9.87 -19.96
C LYS A 27 -16.17 -10.44 -20.11
N ALA A 28 -15.17 -9.73 -19.58
CA ALA A 28 -13.78 -10.17 -19.57
C ALA A 28 -13.01 -9.52 -18.42
N ASP A 29 -12.08 -10.25 -17.84
CA ASP A 29 -11.14 -9.67 -16.88
C ASP A 29 -10.14 -8.77 -17.61
N VAL A 30 -9.67 -7.72 -16.92
CA VAL A 30 -8.58 -6.87 -17.38
C VAL A 30 -7.42 -7.03 -16.41
N VAL A 31 -6.22 -7.26 -16.96
CA VAL A 31 -4.99 -7.28 -16.18
C VAL A 31 -4.15 -6.10 -16.63
N TYR A 32 -3.89 -5.20 -15.70
CA TYR A 32 -2.91 -4.14 -15.87
C TYR A 32 -1.56 -4.66 -15.37
N LEU A 33 -0.54 -4.59 -16.21
CA LEU A 33 0.84 -4.93 -15.88
C LEU A 33 1.71 -3.71 -16.16
N ASP A 34 2.43 -3.26 -15.15
CA ASP A 34 3.49 -2.28 -15.26
C ASP A 34 4.77 -2.85 -14.67
N ILE A 35 5.91 -2.50 -15.26
CA ILE A 35 7.21 -3.02 -14.83
C ILE A 35 8.07 -1.82 -14.45
N LYS A 36 8.47 -1.77 -13.17
CA LYS A 36 9.22 -0.62 -12.65
C LYS A 36 10.47 -0.37 -13.49
N ASN A 37 10.67 0.89 -13.90
CA ASN A 37 11.83 1.38 -14.66
C ASN A 37 12.04 0.70 -16.03
N ARG A 38 11.00 0.07 -16.62
CA ARG A 38 11.13 -0.66 -17.88
C ARG A 38 10.68 0.13 -19.12
N ASP A 39 9.95 1.22 -18.93
CA ASP A 39 9.35 2.02 -20.01
C ASP A 39 8.58 1.10 -20.98
N HIS A 40 8.68 1.30 -22.29
CA HIS A 40 8.00 0.48 -23.31
C HIS A 40 8.60 -0.92 -23.54
N GLY A 41 9.57 -1.37 -22.72
CA GLY A 41 10.25 -2.65 -22.91
C GLY A 41 9.52 -3.84 -22.27
N GLN A 42 9.63 -5.02 -22.88
CA GLN A 42 9.17 -6.28 -22.28
C GLN A 42 10.27 -6.92 -21.43
N THR A 43 9.96 -7.49 -20.27
CA THR A 43 10.93 -8.34 -19.57
C THR A 43 11.12 -9.67 -20.29
N PHE A 44 12.20 -10.37 -19.98
CA PHE A 44 12.49 -11.67 -20.59
C PHE A 44 11.39 -12.70 -20.30
N ASP A 45 10.71 -12.58 -19.16
CA ASP A 45 9.63 -13.44 -18.70
C ASP A 45 8.22 -12.93 -19.04
N ASP A 46 8.07 -11.80 -19.75
CA ASP A 46 6.76 -11.18 -20.04
C ASP A 46 5.78 -12.17 -20.71
N ALA A 47 6.23 -12.87 -21.75
CA ALA A 47 5.42 -13.89 -22.43
C ALA A 47 5.03 -15.06 -21.50
N ALA A 48 5.90 -15.42 -20.55
CA ALA A 48 5.61 -16.45 -19.56
C ALA A 48 4.58 -15.95 -18.53
N LEU A 49 4.66 -14.69 -18.09
CA LEU A 49 3.66 -14.09 -17.20
C LEU A 49 2.28 -14.04 -17.87
N VAL A 50 2.23 -13.62 -19.13
CA VAL A 50 0.99 -13.60 -19.92
C VAL A 50 0.41 -15.02 -20.06
N TRP A 51 1.25 -16.01 -20.37
CA TRP A 51 0.82 -17.41 -20.43
C TRP A 51 0.28 -17.89 -19.07
N ASP A 52 1.04 -17.68 -18.00
CA ASP A 52 0.74 -18.17 -16.67
C ASP A 52 -0.59 -17.63 -16.14
N TYR A 53 -0.89 -16.34 -16.34
CA TYR A 53 -2.11 -15.70 -15.82
C TYR A 53 -3.33 -15.79 -16.76
N LEU A 54 -3.14 -15.87 -18.08
CA LEU A 54 -4.24 -15.71 -19.04
C LEU A 54 -4.52 -16.95 -19.89
N PHE A 55 -3.49 -17.72 -20.30
CA PHE A 55 -3.65 -18.75 -21.32
C PHE A 55 -3.46 -20.18 -20.82
N SER A 56 -2.71 -20.38 -19.74
CA SER A 56 -2.37 -21.71 -19.20
C SER A 56 -3.59 -22.55 -18.80
N GLY A 57 -4.71 -21.89 -18.48
CA GLY A 57 -6.00 -22.53 -18.19
C GLY A 57 -6.94 -22.67 -19.38
N VAL A 58 -6.57 -22.19 -20.58
CA VAL A 58 -7.45 -22.13 -21.76
C VAL A 58 -7.04 -23.18 -22.78
N ARG A 59 -7.99 -24.00 -23.23
CA ARG A 59 -7.75 -25.02 -24.26
C ARG A 59 -8.98 -25.27 -25.11
N ARG A 60 -8.77 -25.86 -26.29
CA ARG A 60 -9.82 -26.29 -27.20
C ARG A 60 -10.04 -27.78 -27.10
N GLU A 61 -11.29 -28.21 -26.96
CA GLU A 61 -11.67 -29.63 -26.97
C GLU A 61 -11.73 -30.18 -28.41
N PRO A 62 -11.76 -31.52 -28.61
CA PRO A 62 -11.85 -32.12 -29.93
C PRO A 62 -13.08 -31.70 -30.76
N ASP A 63 -14.18 -31.35 -30.10
CA ASP A 63 -15.40 -30.84 -30.74
C ASP A 63 -15.31 -29.35 -31.14
N GLY A 64 -14.19 -28.70 -30.82
CA GLY A 64 -13.90 -27.33 -31.12
C GLY A 64 -14.38 -26.32 -30.07
N THR A 65 -14.99 -26.76 -28.96
CA THR A 65 -15.38 -25.88 -27.85
C THR A 65 -14.15 -25.37 -27.08
N ILE A 66 -14.26 -24.16 -26.51
CA ILE A 66 -13.21 -23.57 -25.68
C ILE A 66 -13.57 -23.83 -24.21
N VAL A 67 -12.61 -24.39 -23.47
CA VAL A 67 -12.71 -24.62 -22.04
C VAL A 67 -11.73 -23.68 -21.33
N CYS A 68 -12.26 -22.94 -20.35
CA CYS A 68 -11.47 -22.08 -19.47
C CYS A 68 -11.47 -22.70 -18.06
N THR A 69 -10.29 -23.14 -17.63
CA THR A 69 -9.98 -23.62 -16.28
C THR A 69 -9.16 -22.59 -15.52
N GLU A 70 -8.88 -22.84 -14.24
CA GLU A 70 -8.00 -21.98 -13.47
C GLU A 70 -6.60 -21.94 -14.10
N PRO A 71 -6.05 -20.74 -14.36
CA PRO A 71 -4.67 -20.60 -14.81
C PRO A 71 -3.67 -21.09 -13.75
N VAL A 72 -2.46 -21.43 -14.19
CA VAL A 72 -1.35 -21.85 -13.30
C VAL A 72 -1.04 -20.79 -12.25
N LYS A 73 -1.15 -19.50 -12.60
CA LYS A 73 -1.14 -18.41 -11.62
C LYS A 73 -2.52 -17.77 -11.51
N ALA A 74 -3.07 -17.82 -10.31
CA ALA A 74 -4.34 -17.17 -10.02
C ALA A 74 -4.22 -15.65 -10.13
N ARG A 75 -5.20 -15.01 -10.77
CA ARG A 75 -5.32 -13.54 -10.85
C ARG A 75 -5.88 -12.99 -9.55
N LYS A 76 -5.05 -13.04 -8.51
CA LYS A 76 -5.36 -12.60 -7.15
C LYS A 76 -4.30 -11.62 -6.68
N GLY A 77 -4.73 -10.59 -5.96
CA GLY A 77 -3.81 -9.68 -5.30
C GLY A 77 -3.18 -10.30 -4.06
N ASP A 78 -2.34 -9.52 -3.39
CA ASP A 78 -1.63 -9.94 -2.20
C ASP A 78 -2.61 -10.34 -1.08
N ALA A 79 -2.27 -11.41 -0.36
CA ALA A 79 -3.05 -11.88 0.79
C ALA A 79 -2.97 -10.87 1.94
N PHE A 80 -1.79 -10.27 2.14
CA PHE A 80 -1.56 -9.14 3.01
C PHE A 80 -0.85 -8.04 2.24
N ALA A 81 -1.57 -6.96 1.94
CA ALA A 81 -0.97 -5.72 1.53
C ALA A 81 -1.87 -4.54 1.85
N PHE A 82 -1.26 -3.38 2.03
CA PHE A 82 -1.96 -2.12 1.99
C PHE A 82 -1.17 -1.03 1.27
N ALA A 83 -1.90 -0.03 0.77
CA ALA A 83 -1.33 1.16 0.20
C ALA A 83 -2.03 2.41 0.71
N VAL A 84 -1.24 3.44 0.99
CA VAL A 84 -1.72 4.76 1.42
C VAL A 84 -1.14 5.84 0.54
N THR A 85 -1.83 6.97 0.43
CA THR A 85 -1.31 8.16 -0.27
C THR A 85 -1.52 9.42 0.55
N THR A 86 -0.56 10.34 0.47
CA THR A 86 -0.60 11.63 1.15
C THR A 86 -1.89 12.39 0.85
N GLY A 87 -2.49 12.99 1.89
CA GLY A 87 -3.71 13.78 1.80
C GLY A 87 -5.00 12.97 1.66
N SER A 88 -4.93 11.64 1.65
CA SER A 88 -6.11 10.78 1.65
C SER A 88 -6.37 10.14 3.02
N SER A 89 -7.63 10.17 3.46
CA SER A 89 -8.13 9.37 4.60
C SER A 89 -8.45 7.93 4.21
N LYS A 90 -8.28 7.56 2.93
CA LYS A 90 -8.54 6.22 2.42
C LYS A 90 -7.26 5.41 2.37
N VAL A 91 -7.43 4.10 2.52
CA VAL A 91 -6.39 3.10 2.38
C VAL A 91 -6.89 1.98 1.48
N TRP A 92 -6.05 1.49 0.58
CA TRP A 92 -6.30 0.24 -0.10
C TRP A 92 -5.75 -0.86 0.81
N PHE A 93 -6.59 -1.70 1.41
CA PHE A 93 -6.17 -2.74 2.35
C PHE A 93 -6.95 -4.04 2.09
N LYS A 94 -6.22 -5.15 1.96
CA LYS A 94 -6.78 -6.48 1.64
C LYS A 94 -7.70 -6.45 0.40
N ASN A 95 -7.21 -5.84 -0.69
CA ASN A 95 -7.93 -5.78 -1.97
C ASN A 95 -9.27 -5.00 -1.92
N SER A 96 -9.35 -4.00 -1.04
CA SER A 96 -10.53 -3.12 -0.91
C SER A 96 -10.13 -1.72 -0.46
N ILE A 97 -10.94 -0.72 -0.79
CA ILE A 97 -10.78 0.64 -0.25
C ILE A 97 -11.48 0.70 1.11
N GLN A 98 -10.82 1.26 2.11
CA GLN A 98 -11.33 1.45 3.47
C GLN A 98 -11.01 2.85 3.97
N GLU A 99 -11.82 3.35 4.90
CA GLU A 99 -11.56 4.62 5.60
C GLU A 99 -10.62 4.42 6.80
N MET A 100 -9.75 5.42 7.01
CA MET A 100 -8.94 5.62 8.21
C MET A 100 -9.54 6.75 9.06
N SER A 101 -9.13 6.84 10.33
CA SER A 101 -9.58 7.93 11.23
C SER A 101 -9.05 9.32 10.85
N GLY A 102 -8.11 9.39 9.91
CA GLY A 102 -7.66 10.63 9.31
C GLY A 102 -6.67 10.42 8.16
N GLU A 103 -6.26 11.52 7.55
CA GLU A 103 -5.46 11.52 6.32
C GLU A 103 -4.02 11.08 6.53
N THR A 104 -3.42 10.44 5.53
CA THR A 104 -1.96 10.23 5.51
C THR A 104 -1.24 11.57 5.37
N ILE A 105 -0.26 11.83 6.25
CA ILE A 105 0.47 13.10 6.28
C ILE A 105 1.89 12.88 5.77
N HIS A 106 2.30 13.67 4.79
CA HIS A 106 3.69 13.76 4.38
C HIS A 106 4.49 14.58 5.37
N TRP A 107 5.29 13.92 6.22
CA TRP A 107 6.04 14.57 7.28
C TRP A 107 7.50 14.79 6.90
N LYS A 108 7.90 16.07 6.89
CA LYS A 108 9.27 16.50 6.65
C LYS A 108 10.00 16.66 7.97
N LYS A 109 10.91 15.74 8.28
CA LYS A 109 11.77 15.81 9.45
C LYS A 109 12.81 16.91 9.28
N MET A 110 12.51 18.08 9.81
CA MET A 110 13.41 19.23 9.78
C MET A 110 14.48 19.09 10.85
N LYS A 111 15.73 19.40 10.51
CA LYS A 111 16.78 19.69 11.49
C LYS A 111 17.36 21.07 11.25
N TYR A 112 17.56 21.79 12.35
CA TYR A 112 18.32 23.04 12.34
C TYR A 112 19.82 22.71 12.33
N HIS A 113 20.58 23.30 11.41
CA HIS A 113 22.03 23.31 11.49
C HIS A 113 22.43 24.60 12.23
N GLY A 114 23.16 24.49 13.34
CA GLY A 114 23.75 25.67 14.00
C GLY A 114 24.74 26.41 13.09
N LEU A 115 25.07 27.66 13.47
CA LEU A 115 25.95 28.62 12.79
C LEU A 115 25.61 28.80 11.31
N GLU A 116 24.71 29.74 11.01
CA GLU A 116 24.31 30.18 9.66
C GLU A 116 23.65 29.11 8.76
N GLY A 117 23.40 27.90 9.28
CA GLY A 117 22.68 26.86 8.57
C GLY A 117 21.16 27.08 8.62
N GLY A 118 20.54 27.29 7.46
CA GLY A 118 19.07 27.26 7.34
C GLY A 118 18.46 25.91 7.73
N GLN A 119 17.13 25.86 7.75
CA GLN A 119 16.41 24.61 7.98
C GLN A 119 16.68 23.62 6.84
N LYS A 120 17.04 22.37 7.17
CA LYS A 120 17.22 21.29 6.19
C LYS A 120 16.26 20.14 6.47
N ILE A 121 15.58 19.68 5.43
CA ILE A 121 14.83 18.41 5.45
C ILE A 121 15.86 17.28 5.53
N ARG A 122 15.73 16.40 6.52
CA ARG A 122 16.65 15.26 6.75
C ARG A 122 16.00 13.90 6.54
N GLY A 123 14.71 13.87 6.31
CA GLY A 123 13.92 12.69 6.02
C GLY A 123 12.48 13.09 5.75
N GLU A 124 11.81 12.31 4.91
CA GLU A 124 10.43 12.50 4.54
C GLU A 124 9.74 11.15 4.73
N TYR A 125 8.61 11.14 5.44
CA TYR A 125 7.93 9.92 5.88
C TYR A 125 6.42 10.10 5.81
N HIS A 126 5.70 9.02 5.52
CA HIS A 126 4.25 9.01 5.48
C HIS A 126 3.71 8.60 6.84
N MET A 127 3.00 9.52 7.47
CA MET A 127 2.43 9.32 8.80
C MET A 127 0.97 8.95 8.66
N VAL A 128 0.56 7.84 9.26
CA VAL A 128 -0.84 7.38 9.29
C VAL A 128 -1.35 7.32 10.73
N PRO A 129 -2.67 7.32 10.94
CA PRO A 129 -3.24 7.05 12.26
C PRO A 129 -2.76 5.71 12.81
N LEU A 130 -2.34 5.69 14.09
CA LEU A 130 -1.90 4.48 14.76
C LEU A 130 -3.00 3.40 14.81
N SER A 131 -4.25 3.80 14.94
CA SER A 131 -5.44 2.94 14.92
C SER A 131 -5.57 2.17 13.62
N PHE A 132 -5.18 2.77 12.47
CA PHE A 132 -5.12 2.04 11.21
C PHE A 132 -4.05 0.94 11.27
N LEU A 133 -2.83 1.25 11.72
CA LEU A 133 -1.76 0.24 11.85
C LEU A 133 -2.20 -0.88 12.80
N VAL A 134 -2.75 -0.55 13.96
CA VAL A 134 -3.28 -1.52 14.93
C VAL A 134 -4.32 -2.44 14.29
N LYS A 135 -5.29 -1.88 13.56
CA LYS A 135 -6.29 -2.64 12.79
C LYS A 135 -5.65 -3.51 11.71
N ALA A 136 -4.71 -2.96 10.94
CA ALA A 136 -4.08 -3.65 9.82
C ALA A 136 -3.35 -4.91 10.27
N PHE A 137 -2.66 -4.82 11.42
CA PHE A 137 -1.85 -5.90 11.98
C PHE A 137 -2.59 -6.77 13.02
N GLY A 138 -3.90 -6.53 13.23
CA GLY A 138 -4.71 -7.29 14.20
C GLY A 138 -4.19 -7.16 15.63
N ALA A 139 -3.67 -5.98 15.98
CA ALA A 139 -3.15 -5.67 17.30
C ALA A 139 -4.23 -5.07 18.20
N GLU A 140 -3.92 -4.96 19.49
CA GLU A 140 -4.75 -4.26 20.49
C GLU A 140 -4.08 -2.94 20.88
N MET A 141 -4.87 -1.93 21.23
CA MET A 141 -4.35 -0.61 21.63
C MET A 141 -5.14 -0.01 22.78
N GLU A 142 -4.43 0.68 23.67
CA GLU A 142 -4.97 1.50 24.74
C GLU A 142 -4.32 2.89 24.70
N TYR A 143 -5.15 3.94 24.75
CA TYR A 143 -4.69 5.32 24.89
C TYR A 143 -4.69 5.78 26.35
N SER A 144 -3.76 6.66 26.69
CA SER A 144 -3.89 7.47 27.90
C SER A 144 -5.11 8.43 27.78
N PRO A 145 -5.67 8.94 28.90
CA PRO A 145 -6.86 9.79 28.86
C PRO A 145 -6.76 11.04 27.95
N ALA A 146 -5.56 11.53 27.69
CA ALA A 146 -5.31 12.68 26.82
C ALA A 146 -4.86 12.31 25.39
N ALA A 147 -4.89 11.02 25.03
CA ALA A 147 -4.42 10.46 23.75
C ALA A 147 -2.95 10.77 23.39
N LEU A 148 -2.16 11.26 24.35
CA LEU A 148 -0.74 11.63 24.12
C LEU A 148 0.22 10.44 24.19
N ILE A 149 -0.25 9.31 24.73
CA ILE A 149 0.52 8.07 24.90
C ILE A 149 -0.38 6.92 24.44
N ALA A 150 0.17 6.03 23.63
CA ALA A 150 -0.50 4.80 23.23
C ALA A 150 0.33 3.59 23.67
N LYS A 151 -0.34 2.56 24.17
CA LYS A 151 0.21 1.22 24.34
C LYS A 151 -0.40 0.32 23.30
N VAL A 152 0.42 -0.41 22.57
CA VAL A 152 -0.01 -1.35 21.53
C VAL A 152 0.51 -2.73 21.88
N LYS A 153 -0.34 -3.75 21.78
CA LYS A 153 0.05 -5.15 21.94
C LYS A 153 -0.14 -5.85 20.60
N LEU A 154 0.96 -6.29 19.99
CA LEU A 154 0.93 -7.01 18.73
C LEU A 154 0.41 -8.43 18.92
N SER A 155 -0.05 -9.03 17.82
CA SER A 155 -0.55 -10.41 17.78
C SER A 155 0.52 -11.45 18.11
N ASP A 156 1.81 -11.12 17.93
CA ASP A 156 2.96 -11.94 18.33
C ASP A 156 3.37 -11.77 19.81
N GLY A 157 2.65 -10.92 20.57
CA GLY A 157 2.85 -10.71 21.99
C GLY A 157 3.76 -9.54 22.37
N ARG A 158 4.47 -8.93 21.41
CA ARG A 158 5.31 -7.75 21.69
C ARG A 158 4.46 -6.57 22.15
N ALA A 159 4.97 -5.83 23.13
CA ALA A 159 4.33 -4.63 23.67
C ALA A 159 5.10 -3.37 23.25
N LEU A 160 4.38 -2.43 22.63
CA LEU A 160 4.90 -1.15 22.16
C LEU A 160 4.30 0.00 22.96
N GLN A 161 5.10 1.04 23.20
CA GLN A 161 4.62 2.29 23.77
C GLN A 161 5.12 3.48 22.95
N PHE A 162 4.17 4.31 22.53
CA PHE A 162 4.39 5.55 21.80
C PHE A 162 4.03 6.75 22.66
N ALA A 163 4.75 7.86 22.48
CA ALA A 163 4.43 9.13 23.12
C ALA A 163 4.55 10.27 22.10
N ARG A 164 3.61 11.21 22.14
CA ARG A 164 3.59 12.40 21.27
C ARG A 164 4.95 13.11 21.30
N GLY A 165 5.46 13.45 20.13
CA GLY A 165 6.70 14.22 19.95
C GLY A 165 7.97 13.43 20.26
N SER A 166 7.85 12.16 20.68
CA SER A 166 9.00 11.28 20.90
C SER A 166 9.42 10.64 19.59
N ILE A 167 10.74 10.65 19.31
CA ILE A 167 11.37 9.79 18.30
C ILE A 167 11.66 8.38 18.85
N GLY A 168 11.49 8.16 20.14
CA GLY A 168 11.64 6.84 20.77
C GLY A 168 10.31 6.10 20.91
N CYS A 169 10.33 4.80 20.67
CA CYS A 169 9.30 3.84 21.03
C CYS A 169 9.88 2.83 22.03
N ILE A 170 9.13 2.45 23.06
CA ILE A 170 9.53 1.33 23.93
C ILE A 170 8.96 0.04 23.33
N ILE A 171 9.80 -0.95 23.08
CA ILE A 171 9.42 -2.30 22.63
C ILE A 171 9.92 -3.30 23.68
N ASP A 172 9.03 -4.02 24.36
CA ASP A 172 9.35 -5.00 25.40
C ASP A 172 10.37 -4.48 26.44
N ASN A 173 10.13 -3.27 26.94
CA ASN A 173 10.98 -2.52 27.89
C ASN A 173 12.34 -2.04 27.33
N SER A 174 12.57 -2.14 26.03
CA SER A 174 13.77 -1.60 25.37
C SER A 174 13.44 -0.34 24.57
N LEU A 175 14.31 0.67 24.64
CA LEU A 175 14.15 1.89 23.85
C LEU A 175 14.64 1.66 22.41
N THR A 176 13.75 1.91 21.45
CA THR A 176 14.00 1.80 20.02
C THR A 176 13.80 3.15 19.35
N GLN A 177 14.73 3.53 18.47
CA GLN A 177 14.62 4.76 17.69
C GLN A 177 13.69 4.56 16.49
N MET A 178 12.69 5.43 16.36
CA MET A 178 11.84 5.59 15.19
C MET A 178 12.51 6.46 14.13
N TYR A 179 12.04 6.38 12.88
CA TYR A 179 12.51 7.25 11.80
C TYR A 179 12.22 8.73 12.05
N CYS A 180 11.05 9.04 12.59
CA CYS A 180 10.60 10.37 13.00
C CYS A 180 9.75 10.28 14.27
N GLU A 181 9.44 11.43 14.84
CA GLU A 181 8.61 11.55 16.03
C GLU A 181 7.15 11.17 15.78
N ALA A 182 6.50 10.61 16.80
CA ALA A 182 5.06 10.40 16.77
C ALA A 182 4.33 11.76 16.75
N LEU A 183 3.48 11.98 15.76
CA LEU A 183 2.66 13.20 15.70
C LEU A 183 1.38 13.00 16.49
N HIS A 184 0.73 14.09 16.87
CA HIS A 184 -0.63 14.07 17.42
C HIS A 184 -1.51 14.97 16.55
N ARG A 185 -2.55 14.38 15.94
CA ARG A 185 -3.50 15.02 15.03
C ARG A 185 -4.86 14.36 15.25
N ASN A 186 -5.94 15.13 15.15
CA ASN A 186 -7.30 14.61 15.24
C ASN A 186 -7.51 13.65 16.45
N ASP A 187 -7.00 14.06 17.61
CA ASP A 187 -7.08 13.30 18.88
C ASP A 187 -6.48 11.87 18.84
N GLU A 188 -5.52 11.64 17.93
CA GLU A 188 -4.82 10.36 17.80
C GLU A 188 -3.31 10.55 17.54
N LEU A 189 -2.52 9.53 17.85
CA LEU A 189 -1.12 9.45 17.45
C LEU A 189 -0.96 8.98 16.01
N TYR A 190 0.01 9.58 15.33
CA TYR A 190 0.37 9.27 13.95
C TYR A 190 1.81 8.78 13.88
N ILE A 191 2.02 7.63 13.23
CA ILE A 191 3.30 6.93 13.15
C ILE A 191 3.71 6.74 11.69
N SER A 192 5.02 6.75 11.41
CA SER A 192 5.55 6.46 10.08
C SER A 192 5.17 5.03 9.68
N VAL A 193 4.48 4.91 8.54
CA VAL A 193 4.11 3.64 7.92
C VAL A 193 5.36 2.82 7.62
N GLU A 194 6.39 3.48 7.10
CA GLU A 194 7.65 2.86 6.71
C GLU A 194 8.32 2.23 7.93
N TRP A 195 8.53 3.00 9.00
CA TRP A 195 9.19 2.48 10.21
C TRP A 195 8.38 1.35 10.86
N PHE A 196 7.07 1.52 11.02
CA PHE A 196 6.25 0.50 11.66
C PHE A 196 6.22 -0.79 10.84
N SER A 197 6.08 -0.68 9.53
CA SER A 197 5.97 -1.86 8.66
C SER A 197 7.31 -2.58 8.51
N GLU A 198 8.39 -1.83 8.21
CA GLU A 198 9.73 -2.43 8.02
C GLU A 198 10.33 -2.92 9.32
N TYR A 199 10.41 -2.05 10.34
CA TYR A 199 11.17 -2.34 11.55
C TYR A 199 10.36 -3.17 12.54
N VAL A 200 9.12 -2.79 12.79
CA VAL A 200 8.28 -3.49 13.78
C VAL A 200 7.74 -4.78 13.18
N CYS A 201 7.20 -4.74 11.96
CA CYS A 201 6.49 -5.88 11.38
C CYS A 201 7.34 -6.75 10.43
N ASN A 202 8.59 -6.36 10.16
CA ASN A 202 9.50 -7.07 9.25
C ASN A 202 8.88 -7.28 7.86
N LEU A 203 8.18 -6.26 7.35
CA LEU A 203 7.57 -6.24 6.03
C LEU A 203 8.41 -5.46 5.03
N HIS A 204 8.05 -5.61 3.75
CA HIS A 204 8.65 -4.89 2.67
C HIS A 204 7.83 -3.65 2.31
N VAL A 205 8.49 -2.50 2.33
CA VAL A 205 7.90 -1.23 1.95
C VAL A 205 8.54 -0.74 0.67
N SER A 206 7.73 -0.25 -0.26
CA SER A 206 8.22 0.57 -1.36
C SER A 206 7.42 1.87 -1.44
N VAL A 207 8.14 2.93 -1.76
CA VAL A 207 7.60 4.28 -1.88
C VAL A 207 7.85 4.75 -3.29
N CYS A 208 6.82 5.30 -3.92
CA CYS A 208 6.92 5.97 -5.20
C CYS A 208 6.03 7.21 -5.14
N GLU A 209 6.64 8.37 -5.34
CA GLU A 209 5.98 9.67 -5.19
C GLU A 209 5.33 9.81 -3.80
N GLU A 210 4.02 10.01 -3.75
CA GLU A 210 3.22 10.19 -2.53
C GLU A 210 2.54 8.90 -2.07
N VAL A 211 2.89 7.75 -2.64
CA VAL A 211 2.26 6.45 -2.37
C VAL A 211 3.25 5.52 -1.68
N VAL A 212 2.77 4.88 -0.63
CA VAL A 212 3.48 3.79 0.08
C VAL A 212 2.73 2.50 -0.15
N TYR A 213 3.42 1.46 -0.60
CA TYR A 213 2.89 0.09 -0.69
C TYR A 213 3.64 -0.81 0.30
N VAL A 214 2.90 -1.57 1.09
CA VAL A 214 3.40 -2.48 2.12
C VAL A 214 2.89 -3.88 1.87
N THR A 215 3.79 -4.87 1.85
CA THR A 215 3.45 -6.29 1.68
C THR A 215 4.51 -7.20 2.33
N ASP A 216 4.26 -8.50 2.35
CA ASP A 216 5.10 -9.52 3.01
C ASP A 216 6.25 -10.07 2.16
N HIS A 217 6.42 -9.57 0.94
CA HIS A 217 7.47 -9.99 0.01
C HIS A 217 8.12 -8.80 -0.71
N SER A 218 9.27 -9.05 -1.33
CA SER A 218 10.01 -8.02 -2.05
C SER A 218 9.16 -7.39 -3.15
N ASN A 219 8.99 -6.07 -3.05
CA ASN A 219 8.19 -5.27 -3.98
C ASN A 219 8.93 -3.98 -4.37
N LYS A 220 8.63 -3.48 -5.56
CA LYS A 220 9.14 -2.24 -6.12
C LYS A 220 7.99 -1.52 -6.84
N LEU A 221 7.30 -0.65 -6.11
CA LEU A 221 6.22 0.17 -6.65
C LEU A 221 6.70 1.04 -7.82
N SER A 222 6.01 0.95 -8.95
CA SER A 222 6.26 1.76 -10.14
C SER A 222 5.45 3.07 -10.12
N ALA A 223 5.82 4.03 -10.96
CA ALA A 223 5.12 5.32 -11.03
C ALA A 223 3.67 5.16 -11.50
N ASN A 224 3.42 4.40 -12.57
CA ASN A 224 2.06 4.24 -13.07
C ASN A 224 1.15 3.45 -12.10
N MET A 225 1.71 2.48 -11.37
CA MET A 225 0.95 1.80 -10.32
C MET A 225 0.70 2.72 -9.12
N ALA A 226 1.64 3.61 -8.78
CA ALA A 226 1.42 4.63 -7.76
C ALA A 226 0.30 5.58 -8.17
N ASP A 227 0.29 6.08 -9.41
CA ASP A 227 -0.80 6.91 -9.94
C ASP A 227 -2.15 6.20 -9.87
N LEU A 228 -2.21 4.94 -10.32
CA LEU A 228 -3.41 4.12 -10.22
C LEU A 228 -3.90 4.01 -8.77
N ILE A 229 -3.02 3.72 -7.82
CA ILE A 229 -3.37 3.65 -6.39
C ILE A 229 -3.83 5.03 -5.88
N LYS A 230 -3.19 6.11 -6.30
CA LYS A 230 -3.57 7.47 -5.92
C LYS A 230 -4.98 7.79 -6.41
N ASP A 231 -5.34 7.43 -7.64
CA ASP A 231 -6.69 7.59 -8.17
C ASP A 231 -7.71 6.77 -7.37
N LEU A 232 -7.36 5.53 -6.98
CA LEU A 232 -8.16 4.71 -6.07
C LEU A 232 -8.46 5.39 -4.73
N LEU A 233 -7.50 6.14 -4.21
CA LEU A 233 -7.59 6.72 -2.86
C LEU A 233 -8.03 8.18 -2.84
N THR A 234 -8.19 8.83 -3.99
CA THR A 234 -8.56 10.26 -4.09
C THR A 234 -9.88 10.50 -4.83
N ASP A 235 -10.70 9.45 -4.99
CA ASP A 235 -11.99 9.49 -5.69
C ASP A 235 -11.91 9.86 -7.17
N ASN A 236 -10.72 9.75 -7.78
CA ASN A 236 -10.49 10.07 -9.19
C ASN A 236 -10.45 8.81 -10.08
N ILE A 237 -10.98 7.68 -9.59
CA ILE A 237 -10.97 6.38 -10.29
C ILE A 237 -11.64 6.45 -11.66
N VAL A 238 -12.66 7.29 -11.78
CA VAL A 238 -13.49 7.44 -12.96
C VAL A 238 -13.42 8.90 -13.41
N PRO A 239 -12.88 9.20 -14.61
CA PRO A 239 -12.89 10.55 -15.16
C PRO A 239 -14.32 11.12 -15.26
N ASP A 240 -14.48 12.43 -15.11
CA ASP A 240 -15.80 13.09 -15.19
C ASP A 240 -16.55 12.81 -16.49
N ASN A 241 -15.82 12.58 -17.59
CA ASN A 241 -16.37 12.28 -18.90
C ASN A 241 -16.49 10.78 -19.21
N TYR A 242 -16.40 9.90 -18.20
CA TYR A 242 -16.39 8.45 -18.41
C TYR A 242 -17.64 7.93 -19.13
N GLU A 243 -18.81 8.54 -18.88
CA GLU A 243 -20.03 8.18 -19.58
C GLU A 243 -20.03 8.61 -21.06
N ASP A 244 -19.29 9.67 -21.38
CA ASP A 244 -19.14 10.22 -22.74
C ASP A 244 -18.00 9.55 -23.52
N MET A 245 -17.13 8.80 -22.84
CA MET A 245 -16.05 8.03 -23.46
C MET A 245 -16.60 6.74 -24.09
N LEU A 246 -16.62 6.70 -25.42
CA LEU A 246 -16.94 5.55 -26.28
C LEU A 246 -15.72 5.14 -27.11
#